data_AF-A0A0Q9NS84-F1
#
_entry.id   AF-A0A0Q9NS84-F1
#
_cell.length_a   1.000
_cell.length_b   1.000
_cell.length_c   1.000
_cell.angle_alpha   90.00
_cell.angle_beta   90.00
_cell.angle_gamma   90.00
#
_symmetry.space_group_name_H-M   'P 1'
#
loop_
_entity.id
_entity.type
_entity.pdbx_description
1 polymer ?
#
loop_
_entity_poly.entity_id
_entity_poly.type
_entity_poly.pdbx_seq_one_letter_code
_entity_poly.pdbx_strand_id
1 'polypeptide(L)'
;MKALRFGRHAAIAVIAAGALALSACGSDNATGTAPAGSQSAGGTKVTGTLTGIGSSAQGAAMDAWKTNFASANSGATVQYSPDGSGAGRKAILDGSAQFAGSDAYLKDDEYASSKSVCGPDGAINVPVYISPIAVAFNVPGVTDLKLDATTVAKIFRGQITKWNDPAIAALNAGVSLPDLKVTPVNRSDDSGTTQNFTDYLAAAASDVWTDKAAGVWPASLQGENAKGTSGVVKTVTDTPGAVTYADDSAVSGKLGVAQIKVGESFTKISADAAAKAVDAGKPVEGRAANDLSIKLDRKTTIEGAYPIVLVSFHVLCTTYDKQETVDLVKAFEHYVVSAEGQKAAADSAKSAPLSSDLAAKAVKAIDSIKAKS
;
A
#
# COMPACT_ATOMS: atom_id res chain seq x y z
N MET A 1 -28.41 28.48 -57.59
CA MET A 1 -29.89 28.46 -57.50
C MET A 1 -30.24 27.85 -56.14
N LYS A 2 -30.95 28.52 -55.22
CA LYS A 2 -32.43 28.64 -55.14
C LYS A 2 -33.12 27.25 -55.23
N ALA A 3 -33.97 26.81 -54.30
CA ALA A 3 -34.65 27.51 -53.19
C ALA A 3 -35.07 26.59 -52.00
N LEU A 4 -35.54 27.21 -50.91
CA LEU A 4 -36.23 26.58 -49.77
C LEU A 4 -37.69 26.19 -50.12
N ARG A 5 -38.38 25.40 -49.25
CA ARG A 5 -39.53 25.86 -48.41
C ARG A 5 -40.31 24.72 -47.68
N PHE A 6 -40.74 25.02 -46.44
CA PHE A 6 -41.90 24.57 -45.60
C PHE A 6 -42.71 23.28 -45.96
N GLY A 7 -43.31 22.47 -45.07
CA GLY A 7 -43.62 22.51 -43.61
C GLY A 7 -44.57 21.31 -43.28
N ARG A 8 -45.41 21.20 -42.22
CA ARG A 8 -45.80 21.94 -40.99
C ARG A 8 -46.46 20.97 -39.98
N HIS A 9 -46.22 21.14 -38.66
CA HIS A 9 -47.09 20.81 -37.49
C HIS A 9 -47.51 19.36 -37.15
N ALA A 10 -47.20 18.92 -35.91
CA ALA A 10 -48.17 18.73 -34.82
C ALA A 10 -47.43 18.50 -33.47
N ALA A 11 -47.95 19.03 -32.37
CA ALA A 11 -47.41 18.84 -31.03
C ALA A 11 -48.51 18.37 -30.07
N ILE A 12 -48.20 17.44 -29.17
CA ILE A 12 -49.04 17.09 -28.03
C ILE A 12 -48.13 16.95 -26.81
N ALA A 13 -48.39 17.77 -25.80
CA ALA A 13 -47.88 17.62 -24.45
C ALA A 13 -49.05 17.29 -23.52
N VAL A 14 -48.85 16.41 -22.55
CA VAL A 14 -49.84 16.17 -21.48
C VAL A 14 -49.14 16.32 -20.14
N ILE A 15 -49.61 17.30 -19.37
CA ILE A 15 -49.24 17.53 -17.98
C ILE A 15 -50.34 16.92 -17.11
N ALA A 16 -49.96 16.21 -16.05
CA ALA A 16 -50.87 15.88 -14.96
C ALA A 16 -50.12 16.01 -13.63
N ALA A 17 -50.38 17.11 -12.92
CA ALA A 17 -49.98 17.28 -11.53
C ALA A 17 -51.09 16.78 -10.61
N GLY A 18 -50.73 16.10 -9.52
CA GLY A 18 -51.67 15.62 -8.52
C GLY A 18 -51.00 15.54 -7.15
N ALA A 19 -51.13 16.61 -6.37
CA ALA A 19 -50.69 16.63 -4.98
C ALA A 19 -51.89 16.27 -4.08
N LEU A 20 -51.71 15.28 -3.21
CA LEU A 20 -52.59 14.99 -2.08
C LEU A 20 -51.74 14.69 -0.86
N ALA A 21 -51.80 15.58 0.13
CA ALA A 21 -51.26 15.35 1.45
C ALA A 21 -52.43 14.98 2.38
N LEU A 22 -52.32 13.85 3.07
CA LEU A 22 -53.08 13.58 4.29
C LEU A 22 -52.12 13.16 5.40
N SER A 23 -52.18 13.90 6.50
CA SER A 23 -51.59 13.53 7.78
C SER A 23 -52.60 12.71 8.60
N ALA A 24 -52.13 11.64 9.25
CA ALA A 24 -52.85 10.95 10.32
C ALA A 24 -51.84 10.32 11.29
N CYS A 25 -52.18 10.32 12.58
CA CYS A 25 -51.25 10.03 13.67
C CYS A 25 -51.20 8.56 14.07
N GLY A 26 -50.00 8.10 14.46
CA GLY A 26 -49.74 7.42 15.73
C GLY A 26 -50.37 6.05 16.03
N SER A 27 -49.49 5.08 16.29
CA SER A 27 -49.64 4.13 17.40
C SER A 27 -48.26 3.58 17.74
N ASP A 28 -47.77 3.88 18.95
CA ASP A 28 -46.55 3.27 19.46
C ASP A 28 -46.74 1.77 19.66
N ASN A 29 -45.71 0.98 19.36
CA ASN A 29 -45.49 -0.25 20.11
C ASN A 29 -43.99 -0.57 20.16
N ALA A 30 -43.42 -0.47 21.35
CA ALA A 30 -42.00 -0.67 21.58
C ALA A 30 -41.67 -2.14 21.79
N THR A 31 -41.07 -2.78 20.78
CA THR A 31 -40.21 -3.96 20.96
C THR A 31 -38.93 -3.77 20.17
N GLY A 32 -37.80 -3.99 20.82
CA GLY A 32 -36.51 -3.46 20.36
C GLY A 32 -35.82 -4.31 19.30
N THR A 33 -35.50 -3.68 18.18
CA THR A 33 -34.26 -3.97 17.42
C THR A 33 -33.76 -2.65 16.88
N ALA A 34 -32.64 -2.13 17.40
CA ALA A 34 -32.05 -0.91 16.87
C ALA A 34 -31.59 -1.15 15.43
N PRO A 35 -31.97 -0.31 14.45
CA PRO A 35 -31.33 -0.35 13.14
C PRO A 35 -29.84 -0.07 13.33
N ALA A 36 -28.98 -0.86 12.69
CA ALA A 36 -27.56 -0.55 12.62
C ALA A 36 -27.41 0.79 11.88
N GLY A 37 -27.18 1.86 12.65
CA GLY A 37 -27.02 3.19 12.09
C GLY A 37 -25.79 3.20 11.20
N SER A 38 -25.99 3.42 9.89
CA SER A 38 -24.89 3.74 8.99
C SER A 38 -24.24 5.03 9.50
N GLN A 39 -23.09 4.90 10.15
CA GLN A 39 -22.27 6.04 10.52
C GLN A 39 -21.69 6.64 9.24
N SER A 40 -22.46 7.54 8.63
CA SER A 40 -21.90 8.53 7.71
C SER A 40 -20.82 9.28 8.48
N ALA A 41 -19.56 9.17 8.06
CA ALA A 41 -18.45 9.91 8.64
C ALA A 41 -18.79 11.41 8.64
N GLY A 42 -19.07 11.96 9.83
CA GLY A 42 -19.69 13.28 10.02
C GLY A 42 -18.73 14.45 9.88
N GLY A 43 -17.85 14.41 8.87
CA GLY A 43 -16.91 15.49 8.56
C GLY A 43 -17.56 16.64 7.78
N THR A 44 -16.96 17.81 7.84
CA THR A 44 -17.24 18.91 6.91
C THR A 44 -17.01 18.43 5.48
N LYS A 45 -17.98 18.60 4.58
CA LYS A 45 -17.79 18.27 3.16
C LYS A 45 -16.71 19.18 2.55
N VAL A 46 -15.62 18.58 2.10
CA VAL A 46 -14.52 19.26 1.41
C VAL A 46 -14.72 19.25 -0.10
N THR A 47 -14.07 20.18 -0.80
CA THR A 47 -14.04 20.24 -2.28
C THR A 47 -12.63 20.61 -2.76
N GLY A 48 -12.34 20.34 -4.04
CA GLY A 48 -11.05 20.63 -4.66
C GLY A 48 -10.29 19.37 -5.08
N THR A 49 -8.98 19.50 -5.30
CA THR A 49 -8.11 18.40 -5.71
C THR A 49 -6.96 18.22 -4.72
N LEU A 50 -6.75 16.97 -4.31
CA LEU A 50 -5.58 16.53 -3.56
C LEU A 50 -4.74 15.61 -4.44
N THR A 51 -3.47 15.95 -4.65
CA THR A 51 -2.54 15.25 -5.54
C THR A 51 -1.47 14.52 -4.74
N GLY A 52 -1.35 13.21 -4.97
CA GLY A 52 -0.30 12.37 -4.40
C GLY A 52 0.51 11.63 -5.46
N ILE A 53 1.74 11.28 -5.09
CA ILE A 53 2.65 10.46 -5.92
C ILE A 53 3.31 9.45 -4.98
N GLY A 54 3.57 8.22 -5.41
CA GLY A 54 4.29 7.30 -4.55
C GLY A 54 4.20 5.81 -4.87
N SER A 55 4.31 5.02 -3.81
CA SER A 55 4.25 3.56 -3.82
C SER A 55 3.19 3.00 -4.76
N SER A 56 3.61 2.05 -5.59
CA SER A 56 2.74 1.18 -6.38
C SER A 56 2.20 -0.03 -5.60
N ALA A 57 2.70 -0.29 -4.38
CA ALA A 57 2.24 -1.41 -3.54
C ALA A 57 0.82 -1.16 -3.04
N GLN A 58 0.56 0.04 -2.51
CA GLN A 58 -0.77 0.45 -2.04
C GLN A 58 -1.76 0.80 -3.18
N GLY A 59 -1.49 0.43 -4.44
CA GLY A 59 -2.28 0.85 -5.60
C GLY A 59 -3.76 0.46 -5.52
N ALA A 60 -4.05 -0.81 -5.17
CA ALA A 60 -5.43 -1.30 -5.05
C ALA A 60 -6.20 -0.63 -3.89
N ALA A 61 -5.55 -0.49 -2.73
CA ALA A 61 -6.12 0.21 -1.57
C ALA A 61 -6.38 1.70 -1.89
N MET A 62 -5.43 2.36 -2.56
CA MET A 62 -5.56 3.74 -3.01
C MET A 62 -6.72 3.93 -3.99
N ASP A 63 -6.91 3.03 -4.95
CA ASP A 63 -8.06 3.09 -5.87
C ASP A 63 -9.40 2.94 -5.14
N ALA A 64 -9.48 2.05 -4.14
CA ALA A 64 -10.65 1.94 -3.26
C ALA A 64 -10.86 3.22 -2.43
N TRP A 65 -9.79 3.77 -1.83
CA TRP A 65 -9.88 4.97 -1.00
C TRP A 65 -10.33 6.19 -1.78
N LYS A 66 -9.73 6.46 -2.94
CA LYS A 66 -10.11 7.60 -3.82
C LYS A 66 -11.58 7.52 -4.23
N THR A 67 -12.05 6.32 -4.59
CA THR A 67 -13.43 6.08 -5.04
C THR A 67 -14.44 6.35 -3.92
N ASN A 68 -14.20 5.80 -2.74
CA ASN A 68 -15.08 5.97 -1.59
C ASN A 68 -15.07 7.42 -1.06
N PHE A 69 -13.88 8.04 -1.00
CA PHE A 69 -13.73 9.42 -0.56
C PHE A 69 -14.47 10.42 -1.46
N ALA A 70 -14.32 10.29 -2.79
CA ALA A 70 -15.04 11.13 -3.75
C ALA A 70 -16.57 10.92 -3.71
N SER A 71 -17.01 9.69 -3.38
CA SER A 71 -18.44 9.38 -3.21
C SER A 71 -19.03 10.06 -1.97
N ALA A 72 -18.28 10.16 -0.86
CA ALA A 72 -18.71 10.88 0.34
C ALA A 72 -18.62 12.43 0.18
N ASN A 73 -17.55 12.90 -0.47
CA ASN A 73 -17.20 14.31 -0.63
C ASN A 73 -17.41 14.78 -2.07
N SER A 74 -18.67 15.02 -2.43
CA SER A 74 -19.07 15.52 -3.75
C SER A 74 -18.34 16.84 -4.08
N GLY A 75 -17.47 16.82 -5.09
CA GLY A 75 -16.64 17.96 -5.49
C GLY A 75 -15.21 17.92 -4.97
N ALA A 76 -14.83 16.92 -4.17
CA ALA A 76 -13.45 16.58 -3.89
C ALA A 76 -12.97 15.44 -4.82
N THR A 77 -11.71 15.52 -5.24
CA THR A 77 -11.04 14.49 -6.04
C THR A 77 -9.64 14.25 -5.48
N VAL A 78 -9.28 12.98 -5.30
CA VAL A 78 -7.90 12.59 -4.97
C VAL A 78 -7.26 11.99 -6.22
N GLN A 79 -6.16 12.57 -6.67
CA GLN A 79 -5.34 12.10 -7.78
C GLN A 79 -4.10 11.41 -7.19
N TYR A 80 -3.71 10.25 -7.73
CA TYR A 80 -2.54 9.53 -7.24
C TYR A 80 -1.76 8.87 -8.39
N SER A 81 -0.46 9.15 -8.48
CA SER A 81 0.44 8.49 -9.44
C SER A 81 1.30 7.40 -8.76
N PRO A 82 1.16 6.11 -9.12
CA PRO A 82 1.88 4.99 -8.50
C PRO A 82 3.30 4.82 -9.08
N ASP A 83 4.10 5.90 -9.10
CA ASP A 83 5.43 5.94 -9.74
C ASP A 83 6.58 5.34 -8.91
N GLY A 84 6.31 4.87 -7.70
CA GLY A 84 7.29 4.31 -6.78
C GLY A 84 7.55 5.23 -5.58
N SER A 85 7.95 4.62 -4.47
CA SER A 85 8.11 5.30 -3.17
C SER A 85 9.19 6.37 -3.21
N GLY A 86 10.26 6.19 -4.00
CA GLY A 86 11.26 7.23 -4.25
C GLY A 86 10.73 8.45 -4.99
N ALA A 87 9.85 8.24 -5.98
CA ALA A 87 9.19 9.33 -6.69
C ALA A 87 8.26 10.12 -5.76
N GLY A 88 7.52 9.42 -4.89
CA GLY A 88 6.68 10.05 -3.86
C GLY A 88 7.49 10.89 -2.86
N ARG A 89 8.53 10.30 -2.25
CA ARG A 89 9.42 11.06 -1.34
C ARG A 89 10.04 12.27 -2.04
N LYS A 90 10.46 12.16 -3.30
CA LYS A 90 10.94 13.32 -4.05
C LYS A 90 9.85 14.40 -4.23
N ALA A 91 8.64 14.00 -4.63
CA ALA A 91 7.54 14.92 -4.93
C ALA A 91 7.05 15.72 -3.71
N ILE A 92 7.17 15.19 -2.49
CA ILE A 92 6.86 15.95 -1.26
C ILE A 92 8.00 16.90 -0.87
N LEU A 93 9.25 16.58 -1.23
CA LEU A 93 10.44 17.38 -0.94
C LEU A 93 10.65 18.54 -1.93
N ASP A 94 10.13 18.43 -3.16
CA ASP A 94 10.11 19.52 -4.14
C ASP A 94 8.75 20.26 -4.20
N GLY A 95 7.76 19.81 -3.43
CA GLY A 95 6.43 20.44 -3.34
C GLY A 95 5.53 20.22 -4.55
N SER A 96 5.87 19.28 -5.46
CA SER A 96 5.04 18.93 -6.61
C SER A 96 3.84 18.05 -6.28
N ALA A 97 3.82 17.41 -5.11
CA ALA A 97 2.66 16.71 -4.55
C ALA A 97 2.25 17.26 -3.18
N GLN A 98 0.99 17.06 -2.79
CA GLN A 98 0.44 17.47 -1.49
C GLN A 98 0.55 16.35 -0.44
N PHE A 99 0.67 15.08 -0.87
CA PHE A 99 1.03 13.95 -0.02
C PHE A 99 1.86 12.95 -0.83
N ALA A 100 2.55 12.02 -0.17
CA ALA A 100 3.25 10.96 -0.87
C ALA A 100 3.01 9.59 -0.25
N GLY A 101 2.84 8.56 -1.10
CA GLY A 101 2.85 7.17 -0.65
C GLY A 101 4.27 6.62 -0.62
N SER A 102 4.71 6.02 0.48
CA SER A 102 6.06 5.44 0.56
C SER A 102 6.11 4.25 1.50
N ASP A 103 6.59 3.10 1.01
CA ASP A 103 6.85 1.91 1.85
C ASP A 103 8.11 2.03 2.72
N ALA A 104 8.79 3.17 2.65
CA ALA A 104 9.92 3.51 3.49
C ALA A 104 9.74 4.93 4.02
N TYR A 105 9.95 5.12 5.33
CA TYR A 105 9.94 6.46 5.91
C TYR A 105 11.06 7.34 5.32
N LEU A 106 10.89 8.66 5.35
CA LEU A 106 11.93 9.61 4.91
C LEU A 106 13.28 9.31 5.58
N LYS A 107 14.37 9.22 4.83
CA LYS A 107 15.74 9.19 5.39
C LYS A 107 16.03 10.47 6.19
N ASP A 108 17.11 10.50 6.96
CA ASP A 108 17.41 11.63 7.85
C ASP A 108 17.71 12.93 7.05
N ASP A 109 18.35 12.81 5.89
CA ASP A 109 18.60 13.88 4.94
C ASP A 109 17.33 14.32 4.19
N GLU A 110 16.50 13.37 3.77
CA GLU A 110 15.16 13.62 3.20
C GLU A 110 14.27 14.37 4.22
N TYR A 111 14.20 13.92 5.48
CA TYR A 111 13.46 14.58 6.56
C TYR A 111 14.02 15.97 6.87
N ALA A 112 15.34 16.16 6.95
CA ALA A 112 15.95 17.48 7.12
C ALA A 112 15.58 18.43 5.96
N SER A 113 15.59 17.93 4.72
CA SER A 113 15.23 18.67 3.51
C SER A 113 13.75 19.06 3.50
N SER A 114 12.86 18.19 4.01
CA SER A 114 11.41 18.42 4.05
C SER A 114 11.02 19.70 4.79
N LYS A 115 11.86 20.18 5.71
CA LYS A 115 11.62 21.39 6.50
C LYS A 115 11.53 22.67 5.67
N SER A 116 12.15 22.67 4.47
CA SER A 116 12.09 23.79 3.53
C SER A 116 10.69 23.98 2.92
N VAL A 117 9.94 22.90 2.72
CA VAL A 117 8.60 22.91 2.12
C VAL A 117 7.50 22.83 3.19
N CYS A 118 7.64 21.89 4.13
CA CYS A 118 6.61 21.51 5.08
C CYS A 118 6.62 22.30 6.42
N GLY A 119 7.56 23.24 6.60
CA GLY A 119 7.71 24.02 7.84
C GLY A 119 8.75 23.44 8.82
N PRO A 120 8.99 24.06 9.99
CA PRO A 120 10.14 23.76 10.86
C PRO A 120 10.16 22.32 11.42
N ASP A 121 8.99 21.72 11.57
CA ASP A 121 8.80 20.33 12.02
C ASP A 121 8.91 19.32 10.85
N GLY A 122 8.97 19.79 9.60
CA GLY A 122 9.15 18.97 8.41
C GLY A 122 7.90 18.19 7.99
N ALA A 123 8.12 17.11 7.24
CA ALA A 123 7.10 16.11 6.95
C ALA A 123 7.12 14.99 7.98
N ILE A 124 5.94 14.44 8.26
CA ILE A 124 5.72 13.28 9.12
C ILE A 124 5.32 12.06 8.29
N ASN A 125 5.75 10.88 8.73
CA ASN A 125 5.41 9.59 8.13
C ASN A 125 4.27 8.97 8.94
N VAL A 126 3.08 8.80 8.35
CA VAL A 126 1.89 8.22 8.99
C VAL A 126 1.60 6.84 8.38
N PRO A 127 1.71 5.72 9.12
CA PRO A 127 1.30 4.41 8.64
C PRO A 127 -0.16 4.39 8.23
N VAL A 128 -0.43 3.89 7.01
CA VAL A 128 -1.79 3.77 6.46
C VAL A 128 -2.09 2.37 5.92
N TYR A 129 -1.06 1.55 5.67
CA TYR A 129 -1.19 0.26 4.99
C TYR A 129 -0.07 -0.69 5.43
N ILE A 130 -0.44 -1.86 5.94
CA ILE A 130 0.48 -2.93 6.33
C ILE A 130 0.26 -4.11 5.38
N SER A 131 1.34 -4.61 4.78
CA SER A 131 1.23 -5.71 3.81
C SER A 131 2.47 -6.59 3.80
N PRO A 132 2.32 -7.92 3.68
CA PRO A 132 3.44 -8.79 3.44
C PRO A 132 3.94 -8.69 2.00
N ILE A 133 5.25 -8.83 1.84
CA ILE A 133 5.91 -8.93 0.54
C ILE A 133 6.03 -10.42 0.20
N ALA A 134 5.24 -10.87 -0.76
CA ALA A 134 5.29 -12.21 -1.32
C ALA A 134 6.60 -12.43 -2.08
N VAL A 135 7.32 -13.50 -1.74
CA VAL A 135 8.28 -14.14 -2.66
C VAL A 135 7.47 -15.04 -3.60
N ALA A 136 7.00 -14.46 -4.70
CA ALA A 136 6.08 -15.09 -5.64
C ALA A 136 6.84 -15.67 -6.84
N PHE A 137 6.47 -16.87 -7.27
CA PHE A 137 7.19 -17.63 -8.29
C PHE A 137 6.26 -18.34 -9.28
N ASN A 138 6.77 -18.59 -10.48
CA ASN A 138 6.08 -19.33 -11.54
C ASN A 138 6.80 -20.65 -11.80
N VAL A 139 6.45 -21.69 -11.05
CA VAL A 139 7.00 -23.04 -11.24
C VAL A 139 5.82 -23.99 -11.51
N PRO A 140 5.61 -24.42 -12.78
CA PRO A 140 4.48 -25.26 -13.13
C PRO A 140 4.39 -26.53 -12.26
N GLY A 141 3.24 -26.73 -11.62
CA GLY A 141 2.99 -27.85 -10.71
C GLY A 141 3.42 -27.64 -9.24
N VAL A 142 3.99 -26.48 -8.89
CA VAL A 142 4.40 -26.14 -7.52
C VAL A 142 3.71 -24.85 -7.08
N THR A 143 2.90 -24.91 -6.02
CA THR A 143 2.14 -23.75 -5.47
C THR A 143 2.72 -23.19 -4.18
N ASP A 144 3.35 -24.05 -3.38
CA ASP A 144 3.89 -23.71 -2.07
C ASP A 144 5.34 -24.22 -2.00
N LEU A 145 6.26 -23.34 -1.62
CA LEU A 145 7.65 -23.68 -1.30
C LEU A 145 8.01 -23.15 0.08
N LYS A 146 8.88 -23.86 0.77
CA LYS A 146 9.53 -23.43 2.01
C LYS A 146 10.91 -22.88 1.67
N LEU A 147 11.17 -21.63 2.02
CA LEU A 147 12.46 -20.97 1.82
C LEU A 147 12.93 -20.30 3.11
N ASP A 148 14.24 -20.28 3.33
CA ASP A 148 14.88 -19.45 4.37
C ASP A 148 15.52 -18.20 3.74
N ALA A 149 15.92 -17.24 4.59
CA ALA A 149 16.52 -15.98 4.16
C ALA A 149 17.75 -16.20 3.25
N THR A 150 18.59 -17.18 3.60
CA THR A 150 19.79 -17.58 2.86
C THR A 150 19.45 -18.05 1.45
N THR A 151 18.44 -18.90 1.30
CA THR A 151 18.01 -19.46 0.02
C THR A 151 17.36 -18.38 -0.86
N VAL A 152 16.53 -17.50 -0.28
CA VAL A 152 16.00 -16.32 -0.99
C VAL A 152 17.14 -15.41 -1.45
N ALA A 153 18.11 -15.08 -0.58
CA ALA A 153 19.26 -14.27 -0.96
C ALA A 153 20.08 -14.91 -2.09
N LYS A 154 20.32 -16.22 -2.04
CA LYS A 154 21.04 -16.95 -3.11
C LYS A 154 20.31 -16.95 -4.44
N ILE A 155 18.97 -17.07 -4.43
CA ILE A 155 18.11 -16.95 -5.62
C ILE A 155 18.28 -15.55 -6.24
N PHE A 156 18.09 -14.49 -5.47
CA PHE A 156 18.12 -13.12 -5.99
C PHE A 156 19.54 -12.60 -6.31
N ARG A 157 20.59 -13.28 -5.84
CA ARG A 157 21.98 -13.07 -6.29
C ARG A 157 22.39 -13.94 -7.48
N GLY A 158 21.49 -14.77 -8.01
CA GLY A 158 21.78 -15.69 -9.12
C GLY A 158 22.76 -16.82 -8.76
N GLN A 159 22.99 -17.09 -7.48
CA GLN A 159 23.82 -18.21 -7.00
C GLN A 159 23.06 -19.54 -7.10
N ILE A 160 21.74 -19.50 -6.87
CA ILE A 160 20.82 -20.60 -7.22
C ILE A 160 20.26 -20.30 -8.61
N THR A 161 20.57 -21.17 -9.57
CA THR A 161 20.25 -20.96 -11.00
C THR A 161 19.14 -21.88 -11.52
N LYS A 162 18.72 -22.88 -10.73
CA LYS A 162 17.72 -23.90 -11.08
C LYS A 162 16.82 -24.21 -9.88
N TRP A 163 15.55 -24.55 -10.13
CA TRP A 163 14.56 -24.79 -9.08
C TRP A 163 14.75 -26.10 -8.32
N ASN A 164 15.46 -27.06 -8.89
CA ASN A 164 15.88 -28.31 -8.25
C ASN A 164 17.22 -28.22 -7.49
N ASP A 165 17.73 -27.01 -7.22
CA ASP A 165 18.96 -26.80 -6.47
C ASP A 165 18.90 -27.48 -5.09
N PRO A 166 19.98 -28.14 -4.62
CA PRO A 166 20.01 -28.83 -3.33
C PRO A 166 19.58 -27.97 -2.14
N ALA A 167 19.82 -26.66 -2.15
CA ALA A 167 19.38 -25.76 -1.08
C ALA A 167 17.84 -25.62 -1.03
N ILE A 168 17.17 -25.56 -2.18
CA ILE A 168 15.69 -25.55 -2.24
C ILE A 168 15.17 -26.95 -1.88
N ALA A 169 15.76 -28.01 -2.43
CA ALA A 169 15.33 -29.39 -2.21
C ALA A 169 15.40 -29.80 -0.73
N ALA A 170 16.45 -29.39 0.00
CA ALA A 170 16.62 -29.69 1.42
C ALA A 170 15.50 -29.11 2.31
N LEU A 171 14.91 -27.97 1.91
CA LEU A 171 13.79 -27.34 2.64
C LEU A 171 12.41 -27.92 2.23
N ASN A 172 12.35 -28.67 1.12
CA ASN A 172 11.12 -29.07 0.43
C ASN A 172 11.06 -30.59 0.18
N ALA A 173 11.39 -31.39 1.18
CA ALA A 173 11.34 -32.85 1.10
C ALA A 173 9.96 -33.35 0.62
N GLY A 174 9.94 -34.17 -0.42
CA GLY A 174 8.72 -34.70 -1.05
C GLY A 174 8.12 -33.83 -2.16
N VAL A 175 8.62 -32.61 -2.39
CA VAL A 175 8.19 -31.77 -3.54
C VAL A 175 8.98 -32.18 -4.79
N SER A 176 8.27 -32.39 -5.90
CA SER A 176 8.91 -32.65 -7.21
C SER A 176 9.38 -31.33 -7.83
N LEU A 177 10.66 -31.02 -7.65
CA LEU A 177 11.27 -29.79 -8.17
C LEU A 177 11.81 -30.00 -9.59
N PRO A 178 11.40 -29.19 -10.59
CA PRO A 178 11.83 -29.36 -11.97
C PRO A 178 13.26 -28.83 -12.20
N ASP A 179 13.94 -29.39 -13.21
CA ASP A 179 15.16 -28.79 -13.78
C ASP A 179 14.80 -27.56 -14.64
N LEU A 180 14.31 -26.53 -13.98
CA LEU A 180 13.84 -25.28 -14.58
C LEU A 180 14.75 -24.13 -14.12
N LYS A 181 15.20 -23.29 -15.06
CA LYS A 181 16.02 -22.12 -14.76
C LYS A 181 15.27 -21.17 -13.81
N VAL A 182 15.98 -20.64 -12.82
CA VAL A 182 15.53 -19.54 -11.96
C VAL A 182 15.80 -18.20 -12.66
N THR A 183 14.77 -17.36 -12.78
CA THR A 183 14.90 -16.00 -13.35
C THR A 183 14.37 -14.96 -12.36
N PRO A 184 15.25 -14.28 -11.59
CA PRO A 184 14.85 -13.18 -10.72
C PRO A 184 14.31 -12.00 -11.54
N VAL A 185 13.15 -11.48 -11.16
CA VAL A 185 12.51 -10.29 -11.71
C VAL A 185 12.44 -9.22 -10.63
N ASN A 186 13.05 -8.07 -10.90
CA ASN A 186 13.26 -7.01 -9.91
C ASN A 186 12.57 -5.71 -10.34
N ARG A 187 12.44 -4.76 -9.40
CA ARG A 187 11.92 -3.42 -9.69
C ARG A 187 12.96 -2.56 -10.40
N SER A 188 12.57 -1.93 -11.49
CA SER A 188 13.41 -0.96 -12.22
C SER A 188 13.37 0.47 -11.64
N ASP A 189 12.42 0.74 -10.74
CA ASP A 189 12.15 2.04 -10.11
C ASP A 189 12.51 2.07 -8.61
N ASP A 190 12.79 3.25 -8.05
CA ASP A 190 13.11 3.41 -6.61
C ASP A 190 11.88 3.08 -5.76
N SER A 191 11.89 1.87 -5.21
CA SER A 191 10.74 1.18 -4.64
C SER A 191 10.93 0.89 -3.16
N GLY A 192 9.96 1.26 -2.34
CA GLY A 192 9.98 0.89 -0.92
C GLY A 192 9.75 -0.62 -0.74
N THR A 193 9.06 -1.30 -1.66
CA THR A 193 9.00 -2.77 -1.71
C THR A 193 10.40 -3.38 -1.82
N THR A 194 11.24 -2.85 -2.73
CA THR A 194 12.67 -3.24 -2.83
C THR A 194 13.44 -2.90 -1.57
N GLN A 195 13.22 -1.73 -0.97
CA GLN A 195 13.91 -1.33 0.25
C GLN A 195 13.58 -2.28 1.42
N ASN A 196 12.32 -2.64 1.63
CA ASN A 196 11.92 -3.59 2.68
C ASN A 196 12.44 -5.00 2.41
N PHE A 197 12.42 -5.46 1.15
CA PHE A 197 12.95 -6.76 0.77
C PHE A 197 14.47 -6.86 0.97
N THR A 198 15.21 -5.86 0.50
CA THR A 198 16.68 -5.82 0.66
C THR A 198 17.13 -5.57 2.09
N ASP A 199 16.35 -4.83 2.90
CA ASP A 199 16.54 -4.69 4.35
C ASP A 199 16.37 -6.03 5.08
N TYR A 200 15.34 -6.81 4.72
CA TYR A 200 15.19 -8.18 5.22
C TYR A 200 16.40 -9.06 4.86
N LEU A 201 16.84 -9.08 3.60
CA LEU A 201 17.97 -9.92 3.17
C LEU A 201 19.29 -9.49 3.81
N ALA A 202 19.59 -8.18 3.85
CA ALA A 202 20.81 -7.64 4.45
C ALA A 202 20.90 -7.94 5.96
N ALA A 203 19.76 -8.00 6.65
CA ALA A 203 19.71 -8.40 8.05
C ALA A 203 19.80 -9.93 8.21
N ALA A 204 18.85 -10.67 7.62
CA ALA A 204 18.62 -12.09 7.91
C ALA A 204 19.57 -13.04 7.16
N ALA A 205 20.26 -12.57 6.12
CA ALA A 205 21.18 -13.36 5.29
C ALA A 205 22.46 -12.57 4.95
N SER A 206 23.01 -11.82 5.92
CA SER A 206 24.16 -10.92 5.75
C SER A 206 25.41 -11.55 5.09
N ASP A 207 25.61 -12.85 5.28
CA ASP A 207 26.76 -13.60 4.74
C ASP A 207 26.63 -13.86 3.22
N VAL A 208 25.42 -13.71 2.67
CA VAL A 208 25.10 -13.86 1.25
C VAL A 208 24.73 -12.51 0.65
N TRP A 209 23.85 -11.74 1.31
CA TRP A 209 23.39 -10.44 0.86
C TRP A 209 24.24 -9.32 1.46
N THR A 210 25.32 -8.98 0.77
CA THR A 210 26.30 -7.96 1.19
C THR A 210 25.93 -6.54 0.78
N ASP A 211 24.92 -6.36 -0.07
CA ASP A 211 24.46 -5.06 -0.55
C ASP A 211 23.58 -4.38 0.52
N LYS A 212 23.73 -3.06 0.68
CA LYS A 212 22.93 -2.28 1.64
C LYS A 212 21.46 -2.26 1.23
N ALA A 213 20.57 -2.17 2.22
CA ALA A 213 19.15 -1.91 2.00
C ALA A 213 18.95 -0.62 1.18
N ALA A 214 18.23 -0.72 0.06
CA ALA A 214 17.98 0.39 -0.86
C ALA A 214 16.71 0.14 -1.68
N GLY A 215 16.02 1.20 -2.10
CA GLY A 215 14.86 1.06 -2.97
C GLY A 215 15.20 0.86 -4.46
N VAL A 216 16.45 1.15 -4.85
CA VAL A 216 17.00 0.85 -6.18
C VAL A 216 17.69 -0.51 -6.13
N TRP A 217 17.38 -1.41 -7.07
CA TRP A 217 18.01 -2.73 -7.16
C TRP A 217 19.52 -2.61 -7.48
N PRO A 218 20.41 -3.44 -6.90
CA PRO A 218 21.84 -3.39 -7.21
C PRO A 218 22.12 -3.70 -8.67
N ALA A 219 22.65 -2.71 -9.42
CA ALA A 219 22.91 -2.82 -10.86
C ALA A 219 24.00 -3.84 -11.24
N SER A 220 24.74 -4.37 -10.26
CA SER A 220 25.69 -5.47 -10.40
C SER A 220 25.03 -6.85 -10.45
N LEU A 221 23.79 -6.98 -10.00
CA LEU A 221 23.05 -8.24 -9.98
C LEU A 221 22.29 -8.45 -11.29
N GLN A 222 22.38 -9.67 -11.82
CA GLN A 222 21.65 -10.07 -13.02
C GLN A 222 20.18 -10.40 -12.69
N GLY A 223 19.31 -10.23 -13.68
CA GLY A 223 17.89 -10.51 -13.59
C GLY A 223 17.12 -9.72 -14.64
N GLU A 224 15.83 -10.01 -14.76
CA GLU A 224 14.90 -9.16 -15.49
C GLU A 224 14.45 -8.00 -14.59
N ASN A 225 14.00 -6.91 -15.21
CA ASN A 225 13.55 -5.72 -14.48
C ASN A 225 12.23 -5.22 -15.07
N ALA A 226 11.29 -4.82 -14.22
CA ALA A 226 10.03 -4.20 -14.64
C ALA A 226 9.64 -3.06 -13.70
N LYS A 227 8.90 -2.07 -14.23
CA LYS A 227 8.43 -0.91 -13.45
C LYS A 227 7.19 -1.30 -12.63
N GLY A 228 7.19 -0.94 -11.35
CA GLY A 228 6.03 -1.06 -10.47
C GLY A 228 5.70 -2.49 -10.06
N THR A 229 4.82 -2.61 -9.06
CA THR A 229 4.36 -3.90 -8.52
C THR A 229 3.66 -4.75 -9.59
N SER A 230 2.76 -4.16 -10.38
CA SER A 230 2.03 -4.85 -11.44
C SER A 230 2.95 -5.31 -12.57
N GLY A 231 4.00 -4.54 -12.91
CA GLY A 231 4.98 -4.92 -13.91
C GLY A 231 5.76 -6.18 -13.53
N VAL A 232 6.32 -6.23 -12.32
CA VAL A 232 7.10 -7.40 -11.87
C VAL A 232 6.23 -8.66 -11.73
N VAL A 233 5.00 -8.55 -11.20
CA VAL A 233 4.07 -9.68 -11.08
C VAL A 233 3.63 -10.18 -12.45
N LYS A 234 3.34 -9.29 -13.41
CA LYS A 234 3.01 -9.68 -14.79
C LYS A 234 4.16 -10.43 -15.44
N THR A 235 5.39 -9.91 -15.35
CA THR A 235 6.58 -10.56 -15.92
C THR A 235 6.79 -11.96 -15.33
N VAL A 236 6.65 -12.15 -14.02
CA VAL A 236 6.72 -13.49 -13.42
C VAL A 236 5.57 -14.40 -13.88
N THR A 237 4.35 -13.86 -14.00
CA THR A 237 3.18 -14.63 -14.48
C THR A 237 3.36 -15.16 -15.90
N ASP A 238 4.04 -14.39 -16.76
CA ASP A 238 4.24 -14.74 -18.16
C ASP A 238 5.52 -15.58 -18.41
N THR A 239 6.45 -15.63 -17.45
CA THR A 239 7.76 -16.31 -17.58
C THR A 239 7.88 -17.53 -16.64
N PRO A 240 7.73 -18.77 -17.14
CA PRO A 240 8.02 -19.98 -16.36
C PRO A 240 9.46 -20.01 -15.84
N GLY A 241 9.61 -20.34 -14.56
CA GLY A 241 10.89 -20.32 -13.85
C GLY A 241 11.20 -18.98 -13.17
N ALA A 242 10.41 -17.94 -13.39
CA ALA A 242 10.64 -16.64 -12.80
C ALA A 242 10.22 -16.54 -11.32
N VAL A 243 10.82 -15.59 -10.60
CA VAL A 243 10.55 -15.27 -9.19
C VAL A 243 10.71 -13.78 -8.93
N THR A 244 9.87 -13.19 -8.09
CA THR A 244 9.94 -11.78 -7.69
C THR A 244 9.58 -11.59 -6.21
N TYR A 245 9.83 -10.39 -5.72
CA TYR A 245 9.30 -9.85 -4.47
C TYR A 245 8.22 -8.82 -4.82
N ALA A 246 6.99 -9.01 -4.35
CA ALA A 246 5.88 -8.12 -4.65
C ALA A 246 4.94 -7.97 -3.46
N ASP A 247 4.22 -6.86 -3.41
CA ASP A 247 3.10 -6.70 -2.47
C ASP A 247 2.01 -7.76 -2.76
N ASP A 248 1.52 -8.45 -1.73
CA ASP A 248 0.60 -9.58 -1.93
C ASP A 248 -0.72 -9.17 -2.62
N SER A 249 -1.16 -7.90 -2.53
CA SER A 249 -2.35 -7.40 -3.24
C SER A 249 -2.34 -7.72 -4.73
N ALA A 250 -1.17 -7.63 -5.37
CA ALA A 250 -0.99 -7.86 -6.79
C ALA A 250 -0.85 -9.35 -7.15
N VAL A 251 -0.49 -10.20 -6.19
CA VAL A 251 -0.21 -11.62 -6.42
C VAL A 251 -1.52 -12.40 -6.52
N SER A 252 -1.67 -13.15 -7.61
CA SER A 252 -2.86 -13.94 -7.94
C SER A 252 -2.53 -15.43 -8.02
N GLY A 253 -3.56 -16.29 -7.94
CA GLY A 253 -3.43 -17.76 -7.89
C GLY A 253 -2.85 -18.46 -9.12
N LYS A 254 -2.26 -17.71 -10.08
CA LYS A 254 -1.37 -18.27 -11.11
C LYS A 254 0.06 -18.46 -10.62
N LEU A 255 0.45 -17.77 -9.55
CA LEU A 255 1.78 -17.85 -8.96
C LEU A 255 1.75 -18.67 -7.67
N GLY A 256 2.81 -19.43 -7.43
CA GLY A 256 3.11 -19.95 -6.11
C GLY A 256 3.71 -18.88 -5.22
N VAL A 257 3.58 -19.02 -3.90
CA VAL A 257 4.17 -18.08 -2.93
C VAL A 257 4.93 -18.85 -1.86
N ALA A 258 6.14 -18.39 -1.54
CA ALA A 258 6.98 -19.06 -0.55
C ALA A 258 6.54 -18.77 0.89
N GLN A 259 6.51 -19.82 1.70
CA GLN A 259 6.50 -19.77 3.15
C GLN A 259 7.93 -19.52 3.62
N ILE A 260 8.11 -18.56 4.53
CA ILE A 260 9.44 -18.07 4.92
C ILE A 260 9.81 -18.60 6.32
N LYS A 261 11.05 -19.08 6.49
CA LYS A 261 11.52 -19.57 7.80
C LYS A 261 11.59 -18.44 8.85
N VAL A 262 11.02 -18.69 10.02
CA VAL A 262 10.96 -17.79 11.19
C VAL A 262 11.17 -18.63 12.45
N GLY A 263 12.24 -18.35 13.20
CA GLY A 263 12.73 -19.29 14.20
C GLY A 263 13.04 -20.64 13.55
N GLU A 264 12.41 -21.71 14.03
CA GLU A 264 12.50 -23.06 13.41
C GLU A 264 11.30 -23.44 12.52
N SER A 265 10.26 -22.61 12.48
CA SER A 265 9.02 -22.85 11.71
C SER A 265 9.03 -22.14 10.37
N PHE A 266 8.09 -22.46 9.48
CA PHE A 266 7.85 -21.72 8.24
C PHE A 266 6.49 -21.01 8.33
N THR A 267 6.49 -19.68 8.18
CA THR A 267 5.27 -18.87 8.21
C THR A 267 4.73 -18.70 6.79
N LYS A 268 3.46 -19.06 6.57
CA LYS A 268 2.74 -18.72 5.33
C LYS A 268 2.36 -17.24 5.33
N ILE A 269 2.38 -16.63 4.15
CA ILE A 269 1.98 -15.24 3.96
C ILE A 269 0.51 -15.01 4.38
N SER A 270 0.26 -13.95 5.14
CA SER A 270 -1.09 -13.46 5.46
C SER A 270 -1.03 -12.04 6.03
N ALA A 271 -2.17 -11.34 6.04
CA ALA A 271 -2.35 -10.07 6.71
C ALA A 271 -2.00 -10.15 8.21
N ASP A 272 -2.59 -11.11 8.93
CA ASP A 272 -2.38 -11.28 10.38
C ASP A 272 -0.90 -11.54 10.73
N ALA A 273 -0.21 -12.35 9.92
CA ALA A 273 1.21 -12.62 10.10
C ALA A 273 2.08 -11.37 9.82
N ALA A 274 1.64 -10.49 8.92
CA ALA A 274 2.30 -9.21 8.67
C ALA A 274 2.08 -8.22 9.83
N ALA A 275 0.84 -8.05 10.31
CA ALA A 275 0.54 -7.21 11.48
C ALA A 275 1.38 -7.63 12.70
N LYS A 276 1.46 -8.94 12.98
CA LYS A 276 2.25 -9.49 14.10
C LYS A 276 3.75 -9.13 14.02
N ALA A 277 4.30 -8.94 12.82
CA ALA A 277 5.67 -8.46 12.63
C ALA A 277 5.80 -6.94 12.82
N VAL A 278 4.78 -6.16 12.45
CA VAL A 278 4.75 -4.70 12.64
C VAL A 278 4.57 -4.32 14.11
N ASP A 279 3.76 -5.06 14.87
CA ASP A 279 3.54 -4.82 16.31
C ASP A 279 4.83 -5.01 17.15
N ALA A 280 5.81 -5.78 16.64
CA ALA A 280 7.15 -5.92 17.23
C ALA A 280 8.13 -4.79 16.81
N GLY A 281 7.72 -3.93 15.88
CA GLY A 281 8.50 -2.80 15.38
C GLY A 281 8.70 -1.70 16.44
N LYS A 282 9.74 -0.89 16.24
CA LYS A 282 10.11 0.21 17.15
C LYS A 282 10.00 1.56 16.44
N PRO A 283 9.61 2.65 17.13
CA PRO A 283 9.67 3.99 16.56
C PRO A 283 11.07 4.35 16.07
N VAL A 284 11.17 5.13 15.00
CA VAL A 284 12.44 5.73 14.55
C VAL A 284 12.72 6.98 15.40
N GLU A 285 13.93 7.06 15.95
CA GLU A 285 14.37 8.18 16.77
C GLU A 285 14.72 9.44 15.93
N GLY A 286 14.81 10.60 16.57
CA GLY A 286 15.22 11.86 15.94
C GLY A 286 14.16 12.53 15.05
N ARG A 287 12.91 12.06 15.09
CA ARG A 287 11.79 12.55 14.25
C ARG A 287 10.91 13.58 14.97
N ALA A 288 10.05 14.23 14.20
CA ALA A 288 9.11 15.23 14.71
C ALA A 288 8.09 14.62 15.69
N ALA A 289 7.45 15.46 16.50
CA ALA A 289 6.30 15.04 17.28
C ALA A 289 5.19 14.53 16.34
N ASN A 290 4.62 13.37 16.67
CA ASN A 290 3.66 12.63 15.84
C ASN A 290 4.18 12.10 14.49
N ASP A 291 5.49 12.08 14.23
CA ASP A 291 6.03 11.15 13.23
C ASP A 291 5.89 9.72 13.75
N LEU A 292 5.39 8.82 12.91
CA LEU A 292 5.07 7.43 13.27
C LEU A 292 5.89 6.42 12.46
N SER A 293 7.09 6.81 12.01
CA SER A 293 8.04 5.92 11.35
C SER A 293 8.35 4.69 12.20
N ILE A 294 8.22 3.49 11.62
CA ILE A 294 8.45 2.21 12.28
C ILE A 294 9.68 1.54 11.68
N LYS A 295 10.65 1.18 12.53
CA LYS A 295 11.74 0.27 12.23
C LYS A 295 11.31 -1.16 12.55
N LEU A 296 11.22 -2.01 11.53
CA LEU A 296 10.80 -3.40 11.65
C LEU A 296 11.96 -4.30 12.15
N ASP A 297 11.63 -5.34 12.92
CA ASP A 297 12.60 -6.38 13.28
C ASP A 297 12.71 -7.44 12.17
N ARG A 298 13.74 -7.29 11.33
CA ARG A 298 14.05 -8.23 10.24
C ARG A 298 14.62 -9.57 10.69
N LYS A 299 14.92 -9.74 11.99
CA LYS A 299 15.43 -10.99 12.59
C LYS A 299 14.44 -11.63 13.55
N THR A 300 13.17 -11.23 13.48
CA THR A 300 12.13 -11.75 14.37
C THR A 300 12.08 -13.27 14.35
N THR A 301 11.96 -13.85 15.55
CA THR A 301 11.73 -15.29 15.78
C THR A 301 10.32 -15.54 16.33
N ILE A 302 9.44 -14.53 16.31
CA ILE A 302 8.08 -14.61 16.80
C ILE A 302 7.29 -15.59 15.92
N GLU A 303 6.86 -16.71 16.51
CA GLU A 303 6.11 -17.74 15.81
C GLU A 303 4.87 -17.17 15.10
N GLY A 304 4.70 -17.48 13.82
CA GLY A 304 3.57 -17.00 13.00
C GLY A 304 3.63 -15.53 12.60
N ALA A 305 4.69 -14.79 12.94
CA ALA A 305 4.99 -13.52 12.26
C ALA A 305 5.60 -13.82 10.88
N TYR A 306 5.26 -13.04 9.87
CA TYR A 306 5.88 -13.10 8.54
C TYR A 306 6.96 -12.01 8.45
N PRO A 307 8.23 -12.31 8.07
CA PRO A 307 9.33 -11.37 8.31
C PRO A 307 9.55 -10.37 7.16
N ILE A 308 9.02 -10.67 5.97
CA ILE A 308 9.17 -9.82 4.78
C ILE A 308 7.91 -8.96 4.65
N VAL A 309 7.90 -7.82 5.35
CA VAL A 309 6.73 -6.94 5.48
C VAL A 309 7.11 -5.53 5.10
N LEU A 310 6.17 -4.79 4.52
CA LEU A 310 6.22 -3.34 4.39
C LEU A 310 5.17 -2.67 5.27
N VAL A 311 5.53 -1.48 5.75
CA VAL A 311 4.59 -0.48 6.26
C VAL A 311 4.62 0.65 5.25
N SER A 312 3.52 0.88 4.54
CA SER A 312 3.38 2.06 3.69
C SER A 312 2.84 3.22 4.52
N PHE A 313 3.55 4.33 4.40
CA PHE A 313 3.26 5.60 5.01
C PHE A 313 2.62 6.51 3.97
N HIS A 314 1.64 7.30 4.39
CA HIS A 314 1.43 8.60 3.78
C HIS A 314 2.36 9.60 4.45
N VAL A 315 3.22 10.21 3.64
CA VAL A 315 4.15 11.26 4.04
C VAL A 315 3.43 12.59 3.84
N LEU A 316 3.24 13.31 4.93
CA LEU A 316 2.40 14.51 5.02
C LEU A 316 3.24 15.68 5.54
N CYS A 317 3.11 16.86 4.94
CA CYS A 317 3.68 18.06 5.56
C CYS A 317 2.96 18.38 6.88
N THR A 318 3.71 18.81 7.90
CA THR A 318 3.12 19.33 9.15
C THR A 318 2.44 20.70 8.94
N THR A 319 2.90 21.48 7.95
CA THR A 319 2.24 22.73 7.53
C THR A 319 2.04 22.83 6.02
N TYR A 320 0.91 23.36 5.59
CA TYR A 320 0.57 23.66 4.18
C TYR A 320 0.26 25.15 3.99
N ASP A 321 0.48 25.69 2.79
CA ASP A 321 0.28 27.12 2.50
C ASP A 321 -1.18 27.59 2.57
N LYS A 322 -2.15 26.66 2.49
CA LYS A 322 -3.57 26.94 2.32
C LYS A 322 -4.42 26.09 3.25
N GLN A 323 -5.38 26.70 3.94
CA GLN A 323 -6.30 25.99 4.83
C GLN A 323 -7.13 24.96 4.06
N GLU A 324 -7.52 25.24 2.82
CA GLU A 324 -8.28 24.31 1.97
C GLU A 324 -7.48 23.03 1.67
N THR A 325 -6.14 23.12 1.62
CA THR A 325 -5.28 21.93 1.48
C THR A 325 -5.19 21.16 2.79
N VAL A 326 -5.13 21.83 3.93
CA VAL A 326 -5.17 21.19 5.27
C VAL A 326 -6.48 20.43 5.43
N ASP A 327 -7.61 21.05 5.08
CA ASP A 327 -8.94 20.45 5.21
C ASP A 327 -9.08 19.23 4.29
N LEU A 328 -8.62 19.32 3.03
CA LEU A 328 -8.59 18.19 2.09
C LEU A 328 -7.69 17.03 2.57
N VAL A 329 -6.47 17.34 3.02
CA VAL A 329 -5.52 16.34 3.56
C VAL A 329 -6.15 15.65 4.77
N LYS A 330 -6.61 16.41 5.76
CA LYS A 330 -7.24 15.83 6.96
C LYS A 330 -8.44 14.97 6.61
N ALA A 331 -9.36 15.46 5.76
CA ALA A 331 -10.55 14.71 5.37
C ALA A 331 -10.21 13.38 4.68
N PHE A 332 -9.21 13.36 3.78
CA PHE A 332 -8.78 12.14 3.11
C PHE A 332 -8.06 11.20 4.07
N GLU A 333 -7.08 11.68 4.83
CA GLU A 333 -6.26 10.85 5.70
C GLU A 333 -7.05 10.29 6.90
N HIS A 334 -7.97 11.06 7.49
CA HIS A 334 -8.90 10.53 8.50
C HIS A 334 -9.77 9.41 7.94
N TYR A 335 -10.19 9.49 6.68
CA TYR A 335 -10.91 8.39 6.03
C TYR A 335 -9.98 7.18 5.81
N VAL A 336 -8.77 7.39 5.29
CA VAL A 336 -7.78 6.31 5.06
C VAL A 336 -7.49 5.51 6.34
N VAL A 337 -7.34 6.17 7.49
CA VAL A 337 -7.08 5.51 8.78
C VAL A 337 -8.35 5.13 9.58
N SER A 338 -9.54 5.41 9.05
CA SER A 338 -10.81 4.99 9.67
C SER A 338 -11.03 3.48 9.55
N ALA A 339 -11.97 2.94 10.34
CA ALA A 339 -12.34 1.53 10.22
C ALA A 339 -12.86 1.18 8.81
N GLU A 340 -13.59 2.11 8.18
CA GLU A 340 -14.13 1.98 6.82
C GLU A 340 -13.02 2.06 5.76
N GLY A 341 -12.04 2.96 5.91
CA GLY A 341 -10.89 3.05 5.00
C GLY A 341 -9.96 1.84 5.11
N GLN A 342 -9.65 1.41 6.33
CA GLN A 342 -8.85 0.22 6.59
C GLN A 342 -9.55 -1.06 6.11
N LYS A 343 -10.88 -1.16 6.28
CA LYS A 343 -11.66 -2.25 5.68
C LYS A 343 -11.63 -2.22 4.14
N ALA A 344 -11.81 -1.05 3.53
CA ALA A 344 -11.74 -0.92 2.07
C ALA A 344 -10.37 -1.33 1.51
N ALA A 345 -9.28 -1.03 2.22
CA ALA A 345 -7.94 -1.51 1.89
C ALA A 345 -7.81 -3.03 2.05
N ALA A 346 -8.26 -3.60 3.17
CA ALA A 346 -8.22 -5.04 3.41
C ALA A 346 -9.02 -5.83 2.36
N ASP A 347 -10.22 -5.38 2.01
CA ASP A 347 -11.09 -6.03 1.02
C ASP A 347 -10.53 -5.95 -0.41
N SER A 348 -9.84 -4.86 -0.77
CA SER A 348 -9.32 -4.62 -2.13
C SER A 348 -7.88 -5.10 -2.34
N ALA A 349 -7.07 -5.14 -1.28
CA ALA A 349 -5.63 -5.33 -1.34
C ALA A 349 -5.09 -6.39 -0.37
N LYS A 350 -5.96 -7.06 0.41
CA LYS A 350 -5.58 -8.08 1.42
C LYS A 350 -4.66 -7.54 2.54
N SER A 351 -4.59 -6.22 2.71
CA SER A 351 -3.73 -5.59 3.71
C SER A 351 -4.20 -5.89 5.13
N ALA A 352 -3.25 -5.90 6.08
CA ALA A 352 -3.60 -5.92 7.48
C ALA A 352 -4.09 -4.53 7.92
N PRO A 353 -5.19 -4.45 8.69
CA PRO A 353 -5.63 -3.18 9.27
C PRO A 353 -4.61 -2.70 10.31
N LEU A 354 -4.52 -1.38 10.49
CA LEU A 354 -3.79 -0.80 11.63
C LEU A 354 -4.38 -1.30 12.96
N SER A 355 -3.52 -1.56 13.95
CA SER A 355 -3.97 -1.79 15.33
C SER A 355 -4.64 -0.53 15.90
N SER A 356 -5.53 -0.70 16.89
CA SER A 356 -6.27 0.42 17.52
C SER A 356 -5.36 1.56 17.97
N ASP A 357 -4.22 1.20 18.56
CA ASP A 357 -3.23 2.13 19.09
C ASP A 357 -2.49 2.87 17.98
N LEU A 358 -2.25 2.22 16.84
CA LEU A 358 -1.60 2.82 15.69
C LEU A 358 -2.56 3.74 14.93
N ALA A 359 -3.83 3.33 14.75
CA ALA A 359 -4.88 4.16 14.19
C ALA A 359 -5.12 5.42 15.04
N ALA A 360 -5.21 5.29 16.38
CA ALA A 360 -5.36 6.43 17.29
C ALA A 360 -4.17 7.41 17.22
N LYS A 361 -2.93 6.89 17.12
CA LYS A 361 -1.74 7.71 16.89
C LYS A 361 -1.79 8.41 15.53
N ALA A 362 -2.22 7.71 14.47
CA ALA A 362 -2.32 8.26 13.13
C ALA A 362 -3.35 9.40 13.07
N VAL A 363 -4.54 9.23 13.66
CA VAL A 363 -5.54 10.30 13.82
C VAL A 363 -4.92 11.53 14.50
N LYS A 364 -4.24 11.35 15.63
CA LYS A 364 -3.55 12.45 16.34
C LYS A 364 -2.47 13.13 15.49
N ALA A 365 -1.74 12.37 14.66
CA ALA A 365 -0.75 12.90 13.75
C ALA A 365 -1.40 13.78 12.67
N ILE A 366 -2.47 13.29 12.05
CA ILE A 366 -3.28 14.00 11.06
C ILE A 366 -3.88 15.28 11.67
N ASP A 367 -4.45 15.20 12.89
CA ASP A 367 -5.01 16.34 13.62
C ASP A 367 -3.99 17.46 13.86
N SER A 368 -2.70 17.13 13.99
CA SER A 368 -1.64 18.12 14.25
C SER A 368 -1.25 18.97 13.04
N ILE A 369 -1.69 18.59 11.83
CA ILE A 369 -1.46 19.33 10.59
C ILE A 369 -2.21 20.67 10.62
N LYS A 370 -1.58 21.75 10.14
CA LYS A 370 -2.11 23.12 10.18
C LYS A 370 -1.74 23.93 8.93
N ALA A 371 -2.39 25.07 8.72
CA ALA A 371 -1.95 26.04 7.72
C ALA A 371 -0.69 26.76 8.22
N LYS A 372 0.14 27.26 7.29
CA LYS A 372 1.20 28.22 7.61
C LYS A 372 0.55 29.52 8.15
N SER A 373 1.20 30.10 9.16
CA SER A 373 0.74 31.30 9.88
C SER A 373 1.16 32.59 9.20
#